data_AF-A0A955JI64-F1
#
_entry.id   AF-A0A955JI64-F1
#
_cell.length_a   1.000
_cell.length_b   1.000
_cell.length_c   1.000
_cell.angle_alpha   90.00
_cell.angle_beta   90.00
_cell.angle_gamma   90.00
#
_symmetry.space_group_name_H-M   'P 1'
#
loop_
_entity.id
_entity.type
_entity.pdbx_description
1 polymer ?
#
loop_
_entity_poly.entity_id
_entity_poly.type
_entity_poly.pdbx_seq_one_letter_code
_entity_poly.pdbx_strand_id
1 'polypeptide(L)'
;MTLERQSKFKTWLTKQGAIVLDPTNEYELVRFRTENGVSVVYTGKRGITFTGESEEAYERFKDGKSWKTVSRRRKQLRAKKARLAARDGKRCFAHGEKMNFDDLTIEHLLNFSHGGSDHESNLALVCKPCGTQLGNLPITKKIELMQKLRRNYLESLNV
;
A
#
# COMPACT_ATOMS: atom_id res chain seq x y z
N MET A 1 -28.53 3.50 -15.16
CA MET A 1 -28.80 3.34 -13.71
C MET A 1 -30.01 4.19 -13.39
N THR A 2 -31.02 3.67 -12.68
CA THR A 2 -32.20 4.47 -12.30
C THR A 2 -31.86 5.44 -11.17
N LEU A 3 -32.61 6.54 -11.02
CA LEU A 3 -32.43 7.50 -9.92
C LEU A 3 -32.56 6.84 -8.54
N GLU A 4 -33.51 5.90 -8.40
CA GLU A 4 -33.68 5.12 -7.18
C GLU A 4 -32.43 4.27 -6.86
N ARG A 5 -31.87 3.61 -7.88
CA ARG A 5 -30.64 2.81 -7.73
C ARG A 5 -29.43 3.68 -7.44
N GLN A 6 -29.36 4.87 -8.02
CA GLN A 6 -28.33 5.88 -7.73
C GLN A 6 -28.39 6.32 -6.25
N SER A 7 -29.59 6.61 -5.72
CA SER A 7 -29.77 6.98 -4.31
C SER A 7 -29.35 5.85 -3.37
N LYS A 8 -29.83 4.62 -3.63
CA LYS A 8 -29.44 3.42 -2.87
C LYS A 8 -27.92 3.20 -2.89
N PHE A 9 -27.29 3.42 -4.04
CA PHE A 9 -25.84 3.27 -4.17
C PHE A 9 -25.08 4.33 -3.37
N LYS A 10 -25.50 5.61 -3.41
CA LYS A 10 -24.91 6.68 -2.59
C LYS A 10 -25.01 6.36 -1.09
N THR A 11 -26.18 5.95 -0.60
CA THR A 11 -26.34 5.56 0.81
C THR A 11 -25.45 4.37 1.17
N TRP A 12 -25.35 3.38 0.28
CA TRP A 12 -24.49 2.22 0.49
C TRP A 12 -23.01 2.62 0.54
N LEU A 13 -22.53 3.51 -0.33
CA LEU A 13 -21.16 4.02 -0.35
C LEU A 13 -20.79 4.70 0.98
N THR A 14 -21.66 5.56 1.51
CA THR A 14 -21.45 6.20 2.82
C THR A 14 -21.32 5.17 3.93
N LYS A 15 -22.14 4.11 3.93
CA LYS A 15 -22.03 3.00 4.89
C LYS A 15 -20.73 2.20 4.76
N GLN A 16 -20.13 2.15 3.56
CA GLN A 16 -18.81 1.55 3.34
C GLN A 16 -17.64 2.49 3.69
N GLY A 17 -17.92 3.72 4.16
CA GLY A 17 -16.91 4.69 4.58
C GLY A 17 -16.38 5.61 3.47
N ALA A 18 -17.03 5.65 2.31
CA ALA A 18 -16.74 6.63 1.27
C ALA A 18 -17.45 7.97 1.54
N ILE A 19 -16.84 9.07 1.11
CA ILE A 19 -17.46 10.40 1.14
C ILE A 19 -18.12 10.64 -0.21
N VAL A 20 -19.45 10.64 -0.27
CA VAL A 20 -20.20 11.00 -1.47
C VAL A 20 -20.06 12.51 -1.71
N LEU A 21 -19.78 12.90 -2.94
CA LEU A 21 -19.57 14.28 -3.37
C LEU A 21 -20.66 14.67 -4.37
N ASP A 22 -20.83 15.98 -4.54
CA ASP A 22 -21.69 16.51 -5.60
C ASP A 22 -21.09 16.26 -6.99
N PRO A 23 -21.91 15.93 -8.01
CA PRO A 23 -21.50 15.87 -9.40
C PRO A 23 -20.84 17.18 -9.85
N THR A 24 -19.78 17.11 -10.66
CA THR A 24 -19.18 18.32 -11.26
C THR A 24 -19.74 18.64 -12.65
N ASN A 25 -20.48 17.70 -13.23
CA ASN A 25 -21.15 17.85 -14.53
C ASN A 25 -22.34 16.88 -14.62
N GLU A 26 -23.21 17.10 -15.60
CA GLU A 26 -24.46 16.34 -15.81
C GLU A 26 -24.25 14.84 -16.12
N TYR A 27 -23.06 14.46 -16.59
CA TYR A 27 -22.75 13.07 -16.93
C TYR A 27 -22.32 12.25 -15.70
N GLU A 28 -22.02 12.89 -14.55
CA GLU A 28 -21.63 12.21 -13.32
C GLU A 28 -22.86 11.71 -12.55
N LEU A 29 -23.15 10.40 -12.67
CA LEU A 29 -24.21 9.76 -11.90
C LEU A 29 -23.87 9.70 -10.41
N VAL A 30 -22.65 9.30 -10.06
CA VAL A 30 -22.20 9.24 -8.66
C VAL A 30 -20.73 9.60 -8.58
N ARG A 31 -20.40 10.57 -7.74
CA ARG A 31 -19.03 10.98 -7.41
C ARG A 31 -18.77 10.68 -5.94
N PHE A 32 -17.66 10.04 -5.63
CA PHE A 32 -17.27 9.80 -4.24
C PHE A 32 -15.76 9.80 -4.07
N ARG A 33 -15.31 10.02 -2.84
CA ARG A 33 -13.90 10.04 -2.44
C ARG A 33 -13.62 8.97 -1.40
N THR A 34 -12.46 8.34 -1.55
CA THR A 34 -11.85 7.43 -0.57
C THR A 34 -10.41 7.89 -0.29
N GLU A 35 -9.67 7.14 0.53
CA GLU A 35 -8.23 7.35 0.69
C GLU A 35 -7.42 7.19 -0.63
N ASN A 36 -8.03 6.56 -1.64
CA ASN A 36 -7.40 6.30 -2.93
C ASN A 36 -7.69 7.36 -3.99
N GLY A 37 -8.41 8.43 -3.62
CA GLY A 37 -8.78 9.54 -4.50
C GLY A 37 -10.26 9.57 -4.84
N VAL A 38 -10.60 10.30 -5.90
CA VAL A 38 -11.98 10.44 -6.39
C VAL A 38 -12.29 9.34 -7.40
N SER A 39 -13.48 8.76 -7.28
CA SER A 39 -14.04 7.78 -8.19
C SER A 39 -15.40 8.24 -8.67
N VAL A 40 -15.70 8.00 -9.94
CA VAL A 40 -16.90 8.53 -10.59
C VAL A 40 -17.57 7.47 -11.43
N VAL A 41 -18.90 7.40 -11.35
CA VAL A 41 -19.76 6.66 -12.28
C VAL A 41 -20.31 7.67 -13.28
N TYR A 42 -19.99 7.48 -14.55
CA TYR A 42 -20.48 8.33 -15.64
C TYR A 42 -21.63 7.66 -16.40
N THR A 43 -22.47 8.47 -17.02
CA THR A 43 -23.41 8.04 -18.06
C THR A 43 -23.01 8.63 -19.40
N GLY A 44 -23.20 7.88 -20.48
CA GLY A 44 -22.97 8.37 -21.82
C GLY A 44 -23.67 7.53 -22.88
N LYS A 45 -23.42 7.85 -24.16
CA LYS A 45 -24.05 7.17 -25.31
C LYS A 45 -23.81 5.66 -25.35
N ARG A 46 -22.70 5.19 -24.77
CA ARG A 46 -22.32 3.76 -24.70
C ARG A 46 -22.75 3.08 -23.39
N GLY A 47 -23.58 3.75 -22.58
CA GLY A 47 -24.00 3.27 -21.27
C GLY A 47 -23.16 3.86 -20.14
N ILE A 48 -22.99 3.09 -19.07
CA ILE A 48 -22.29 3.51 -17.86
C ILE A 48 -20.80 3.25 -18.00
N THR A 49 -19.97 4.21 -17.60
CA THR A 49 -18.52 4.03 -17.49
C THR A 49 -18.03 4.42 -16.10
N PHE A 50 -16.84 3.96 -15.74
CA PHE A 50 -16.32 4.01 -14.38
C PHE A 50 -14.89 4.56 -14.35
N THR A 51 -14.52 5.19 -13.23
CA THR A 51 -13.17 5.66 -12.95
C THR A 51 -12.77 5.35 -11.51
N GLY A 52 -11.47 5.14 -11.29
CA GLY A 52 -10.96 4.86 -9.96
C GLY A 52 -11.49 3.54 -9.41
N GLU A 53 -12.22 3.60 -8.30
CA GLU A 53 -12.81 2.43 -7.61
C GLU A 53 -14.30 2.26 -7.91
N SER A 54 -14.89 3.10 -8.76
CA SER A 54 -16.34 3.13 -8.94
C SER A 54 -16.91 1.87 -9.59
N GLU A 55 -16.14 1.20 -10.46
CA GLU A 55 -16.54 -0.07 -11.07
C GLU A 55 -16.67 -1.16 -10.01
N GLU A 56 -15.60 -1.44 -9.27
CA GLU A 56 -15.60 -2.46 -8.22
C GLU A 56 -16.67 -2.17 -7.15
N ALA A 57 -16.78 -0.92 -6.71
CA ALA A 57 -17.80 -0.52 -5.74
C ALA A 57 -19.21 -0.78 -6.27
N TYR A 58 -19.47 -0.46 -7.54
CA TYR A 58 -20.77 -0.68 -8.17
C TYR A 58 -21.08 -2.16 -8.35
N GLU A 59 -20.13 -2.97 -8.83
CA GLU A 59 -20.29 -4.43 -8.94
C GLU A 59 -20.61 -5.08 -7.59
N ARG A 60 -19.88 -4.70 -6.52
CA ARG A 60 -20.15 -5.20 -5.16
C ARG A 60 -21.53 -4.80 -4.66
N PHE A 61 -21.96 -3.57 -4.94
CA PHE A 61 -23.30 -3.10 -4.61
C PHE A 61 -24.38 -3.91 -5.35
N LYS A 62 -24.20 -4.20 -6.65
CA LYS A 62 -25.15 -5.03 -7.41
C LYS A 62 -25.24 -6.45 -6.84
N ASP A 63 -24.12 -7.00 -6.42
CA ASP A 63 -24.01 -8.35 -5.84
C ASP A 63 -24.48 -8.43 -4.39
N GLY A 64 -24.84 -7.31 -3.75
CA GLY A 64 -25.16 -7.27 -2.32
C GLY A 64 -23.96 -7.60 -1.41
N LYS A 65 -22.74 -7.51 -1.93
CA LYS A 65 -21.50 -7.80 -1.19
C LYS A 65 -20.99 -6.54 -0.50
N SER A 66 -20.28 -6.71 0.61
CA SER A 66 -19.52 -5.61 1.23
C SER A 66 -18.37 -5.16 0.32
N TRP A 67 -18.05 -3.88 0.37
CA TRP A 67 -16.87 -3.32 -0.28
C TRP A 67 -16.05 -2.58 0.76
N LYS A 68 -14.76 -2.93 0.87
CA LYS A 68 -13.82 -2.23 1.73
C LYS A 68 -12.86 -1.46 0.86
N THR A 69 -12.73 -0.18 1.14
CA THR A 69 -11.63 0.61 0.58
C THR A 69 -10.33 0.01 1.11
N VAL A 70 -9.46 -0.42 0.20
CA VAL A 70 -8.11 -0.85 0.55
C VAL A 70 -7.17 0.15 -0.06
N SER A 71 -6.41 0.85 0.78
CA SER A 71 -5.38 1.78 0.34
C SER A 71 -4.52 1.16 -0.76
N ARG A 72 -4.57 1.74 -1.96
CA ARG A 72 -3.71 1.40 -3.10
C ARG A 72 -2.25 1.42 -2.66
N ARG A 73 -1.88 2.41 -1.84
CA ARG A 73 -0.56 2.51 -1.21
C ARG A 73 -0.25 1.28 -0.35
N ARG A 74 -1.17 0.87 0.53
CA ARG A 74 -0.99 -0.35 1.36
C ARG A 74 -0.88 -1.61 0.51
N LYS A 75 -1.70 -1.74 -0.54
CA LYS A 75 -1.67 -2.88 -1.48
C LYS A 75 -0.34 -2.95 -2.23
N GLN A 76 0.12 -1.82 -2.77
CA GLN A 76 1.41 -1.70 -3.44
C GLN A 76 2.58 -2.01 -2.49
N LEU A 77 2.53 -1.48 -1.25
CA LEU A 77 3.53 -1.77 -0.23
C LEU A 77 3.58 -3.26 0.12
N ARG A 78 2.43 -3.90 0.31
CA ARG A 78 2.34 -5.35 0.56
C ARG A 78 2.92 -6.16 -0.60
N ALA A 79 2.57 -5.81 -1.83
CA ALA A 79 3.12 -6.46 -3.01
C ALA A 79 4.64 -6.28 -3.13
N LYS A 80 5.15 -5.07 -2.86
CA LYS A 80 6.58 -4.76 -2.85
C LYS A 80 7.32 -5.58 -1.78
N LYS A 81 6.81 -5.60 -0.54
CA LYS A 81 7.35 -6.45 0.53
C LYS A 81 7.37 -7.93 0.13
N ALA A 82 6.30 -8.42 -0.51
CA ALA A 82 6.20 -9.82 -0.93
C ALA A 82 7.27 -10.19 -1.96
N ARG A 83 7.55 -9.31 -2.93
CA ARG A 83 8.64 -9.52 -3.91
C ARG A 83 10.02 -9.53 -3.25
N LEU A 84 10.29 -8.59 -2.34
CA LEU A 84 11.54 -8.59 -1.59
C LEU A 84 11.69 -9.86 -0.72
N ALA A 85 10.60 -10.32 -0.09
CA ALA A 85 10.61 -11.54 0.70
C ALA A 85 10.82 -12.80 -0.16
N ALA A 86 10.30 -12.81 -1.39
CA ALA A 86 10.55 -13.91 -2.34
C ALA A 86 12.02 -13.94 -2.80
N ARG A 87 12.65 -12.78 -2.96
CA ARG A 87 14.06 -12.65 -3.33
C ARG A 87 15.02 -13.00 -2.19
N ASP A 88 14.80 -12.44 -1.00
CA ASP A 88 15.78 -12.45 0.11
C ASP A 88 15.38 -13.35 1.29
N GLY A 89 14.15 -13.87 1.27
CA GLY A 89 13.53 -14.56 2.40
C GLY A 89 12.86 -13.61 3.41
N LYS A 90 12.05 -14.19 4.30
CA LYS A 90 11.39 -13.47 5.41
C LYS A 90 12.35 -13.28 6.59
N ARG A 91 13.31 -12.39 6.40
CA ARG A 91 14.34 -12.07 7.41
C ARG A 91 14.71 -10.61 7.39
N CYS A 92 15.20 -10.11 8.50
CA CYS A 92 15.79 -8.77 8.52
C CYS A 92 17.15 -8.78 7.84
N PHE A 93 17.34 -7.94 6.83
CA PHE A 93 18.58 -7.81 6.08
C PHE A 93 19.74 -7.31 6.95
N ALA A 94 19.46 -6.50 7.99
CA ALA A 94 20.48 -5.91 8.84
C ALA A 94 21.13 -6.94 9.78
N HIS A 95 20.36 -7.64 10.61
CA HIS A 95 20.89 -8.61 11.59
C HIS A 95 20.78 -10.08 11.14
N GLY A 96 19.83 -10.40 10.26
CA GLY A 96 19.68 -11.77 9.74
C GLY A 96 18.78 -12.69 10.56
N GLU A 97 17.90 -12.19 11.42
CA GLU A 97 16.87 -13.02 12.05
C GLU A 97 15.72 -13.34 11.08
N LYS A 98 15.16 -14.55 11.14
CA LYS A 98 13.90 -14.90 10.45
C LYS A 98 12.74 -14.29 11.22
N MET A 99 11.84 -13.60 10.53
CA MET A 99 10.75 -12.86 11.20
C MET A 99 9.43 -13.04 10.46
N ASN A 100 8.34 -12.71 11.14
CA ASN A 100 7.04 -12.63 10.49
C ASN A 100 7.02 -11.49 9.48
N PHE A 101 6.24 -11.69 8.43
CA PHE A 101 6.16 -10.73 7.34
C PHE A 101 5.67 -9.36 7.80
N ASP A 102 4.79 -9.30 8.81
CA ASP A 102 4.23 -8.04 9.31
C ASP A 102 5.23 -7.22 10.16
N ASP A 103 6.27 -7.86 10.71
CA ASP A 103 7.33 -7.19 11.51
C ASP A 103 8.43 -6.55 10.67
N LEU A 104 8.46 -6.86 9.37
CA LEU A 104 9.42 -6.33 8.41
C LEU A 104 8.89 -5.03 7.77
N THR A 105 9.76 -4.04 7.61
CA THR A 105 9.57 -2.82 6.83
C THR A 105 10.50 -2.84 5.62
N ILE A 106 10.33 -1.88 4.71
CA ILE A 106 11.22 -1.69 3.57
C ILE A 106 12.20 -0.56 3.91
N GLU A 107 13.48 -0.81 3.70
CA GLU A 107 14.57 0.15 3.90
C GLU A 107 15.31 0.39 2.57
N HIS A 108 15.66 1.64 2.30
CA HIS A 108 16.57 2.00 1.22
C HIS A 108 18.02 1.77 1.66
N LEU A 109 18.79 1.00 0.88
CA LEU A 109 20.22 0.79 1.16
C LEU A 109 21.02 2.09 0.94
N LEU A 110 20.75 2.77 -0.19
CA LEU A 110 21.13 4.16 -0.43
C LEU A 110 19.87 5.02 -0.31
N ASN A 111 19.86 5.97 0.63
CA ASN A 111 18.71 6.85 0.84
C ASN A 111 18.49 7.81 -0.33
N PHE A 112 17.24 8.24 -0.53
CA PHE A 112 16.89 9.24 -1.54
C PHE A 112 17.68 10.55 -1.40
N SER A 113 17.89 11.05 -0.18
CA SER A 113 18.69 12.26 0.06
C SER A 113 20.17 12.11 -0.32
N HIS A 114 20.63 10.88 -0.54
CA HIS A 114 21.99 10.55 -0.98
C HIS A 114 22.02 10.05 -2.44
N GLY A 115 20.97 10.31 -3.23
CA GLY A 115 20.87 9.90 -4.63
C GLY A 115 20.36 8.47 -4.86
N GLY A 116 19.81 7.83 -3.83
CA GLY A 116 19.16 6.53 -3.94
C GLY A 116 17.84 6.55 -4.71
N SER A 117 17.38 5.37 -5.12
CA SER A 117 16.14 5.19 -5.86
C SER A 117 15.18 4.22 -5.19
N ASP A 118 13.91 4.25 -5.60
CA ASP A 118 12.88 3.29 -5.17
C ASP A 118 12.93 1.94 -5.93
N HIS A 119 13.99 1.71 -6.71
CA HIS A 119 14.19 0.47 -7.46
C HIS A 119 14.47 -0.70 -6.51
N GLU A 120 13.96 -1.89 -6.83
CA GLU A 120 14.00 -3.04 -5.93
C GLU A 120 15.42 -3.48 -5.55
N SER A 121 16.42 -3.25 -6.42
CA SER A 121 17.83 -3.51 -6.12
C SER A 121 18.40 -2.64 -5.00
N ASN A 122 17.79 -1.49 -4.69
CA ASN A 122 18.17 -0.59 -3.61
C ASN A 122 17.33 -0.80 -2.34
N LEU A 123 16.37 -1.73 -2.36
CA LEU A 123 15.45 -1.97 -1.26
C LEU A 123 15.74 -3.30 -0.58
N ALA A 124 15.65 -3.29 0.75
CA ALA A 124 15.78 -4.50 1.56
C ALA A 124 14.70 -4.55 2.64
N LEU A 125 14.34 -5.76 3.08
CA LEU A 125 13.47 -5.94 4.24
C LEU A 125 14.29 -5.80 5.53
N VAL A 126 13.82 -4.98 6.47
CA VAL A 126 14.44 -4.84 7.80
C VAL A 126 13.38 -4.84 8.89
N CYS A 127 13.70 -5.24 10.12
CA CYS A 127 12.81 -5.04 11.25
C CYS A 127 12.76 -3.55 11.63
N LYS A 128 11.67 -3.12 12.27
CA LYS A 128 11.50 -1.73 12.71
C LYS A 128 12.68 -1.21 13.57
N PRO A 129 13.20 -1.95 14.59
CA PRO A 129 14.34 -1.50 15.38
C PRO A 129 15.61 -1.24 14.55
N CYS A 130 15.92 -2.12 13.60
CA CYS A 130 17.11 -1.95 12.74
C CYS A 130 16.90 -0.85 11.71
N GLY A 131 15.71 -0.73 11.12
CA GLY A 131 15.37 0.37 10.22
C GLY A 131 15.55 1.74 10.89
N THR A 132 15.11 1.88 12.15
CA THR A 132 15.33 3.11 12.93
C THR A 132 16.81 3.42 13.15
N GLN A 133 17.65 2.43 13.45
CA GLN A 133 19.09 2.64 13.63
C GLN A 133 19.81 2.98 12.32
N LEU A 134 19.40 2.36 11.20
CA LEU A 134 19.95 2.63 9.88
C LEU A 134 19.58 4.03 9.39
N GLY A 135 18.30 4.40 9.53
CA GLY A 135 17.76 5.72 9.24
C GLY A 135 18.36 6.37 7.99
N ASN A 136 18.73 7.65 8.12
CA ASN A 136 19.33 8.39 7.01
C ASN A 136 20.87 8.29 6.93
N LEU A 137 21.49 7.24 7.49
CA LEU A 137 22.96 7.13 7.47
C LEU A 137 23.51 7.00 6.03
N PRO A 138 24.73 7.50 5.75
CA PRO A 138 25.45 7.17 4.52
C PRO A 138 25.59 5.66 4.34
N ILE A 139 25.66 5.18 3.08
CA ILE A 139 25.68 3.74 2.78
C ILE A 139 26.84 3.00 3.47
N THR A 140 28.01 3.62 3.56
CA THR A 140 29.17 3.07 4.26
C THR A 140 28.88 2.85 5.75
N LYS A 141 28.21 3.81 6.40
CA LYS A 141 27.80 3.71 7.81
C LYS A 141 26.67 2.70 8.03
N LYS A 142 25.75 2.56 7.08
CA LYS A 142 24.78 1.46 7.10
C LYS A 142 25.47 0.11 7.05
N ILE A 143 26.46 -0.07 6.16
CA ILE A 143 27.21 -1.33 6.04
C ILE A 143 27.94 -1.67 7.36
N GLU A 144 28.67 -0.72 7.93
CA GLU A 144 29.36 -0.90 9.23
C GLU A 144 28.38 -1.35 10.33
N LEU A 145 27.23 -0.66 10.42
CA LEU A 145 26.20 -0.97 11.42
C LEU A 145 25.56 -2.35 11.18
N MET A 146 25.24 -2.71 9.94
CA MET A 146 24.68 -4.03 9.62
C MET A 146 25.66 -5.16 9.99
N GLN A 147 26.97 -4.98 9.73
CA GLN A 147 27.98 -5.96 10.12
C GLN A 147 28.01 -6.14 11.64
N LYS A 148 27.93 -5.05 12.41
CA LYS A 148 27.85 -5.10 13.88
C LYS A 148 26.58 -5.80 14.35
N LEU A 149 25.41 -5.42 13.82
CA LEU A 149 24.12 -6.01 14.20
C LEU A 149 24.06 -7.51 13.91
N ARG A 150 24.57 -7.93 12.75
CA ARG A 150 24.65 -9.34 12.38
C ARG A 150 25.59 -10.11 13.30
N ARG A 151 26.75 -9.55 13.65
CA ARG A 151 27.68 -10.18 14.60
C ARG A 151 27.03 -10.40 15.96
N ASN A 152 26.43 -9.35 16.53
CA ASN A 152 25.76 -9.43 17.83
C ASN A 152 24.62 -10.47 17.83
N TYR A 153 23.86 -10.55 16.75
CA TYR A 153 22.80 -11.55 16.62
C TYR A 153 23.37 -12.98 16.58
N LEU A 154 24.41 -13.23 15.78
CA LEU A 154 25.04 -14.56 15.74
C LEU A 154 25.66 -14.95 17.08
N GLU A 155 26.29 -14.00 17.77
CA GLU A 155 26.81 -14.22 19.13
C GLU A 155 25.67 -14.61 20.09
N SER A 156 24.51 -13.94 20.02
CA SER A 156 23.35 -14.26 20.88
C SER A 156 22.73 -15.64 20.64
N LEU A 157 23.01 -16.28 19.49
CA LEU A 157 22.53 -17.63 19.18
C LEU A 157 23.50 -18.74 19.66
N ASN A 158 24.74 -18.37 19.95
CA ASN A 158 25.80 -19.30 20.40
C ASN A 158 25.98 -19.28 21.93
N VAL A 159 25.02 -18.69 22.66
CA VAL A 159 24.93 -18.70 24.12
C VAL A 159 23.99 -19.80 24.57
#